data_AF-A0A4S2LZB2-F1
#
_entry.id   AF-A0A4S2LZB2-F1
#
_cell.length_a   1.000
_cell.length_b   1.000
_cell.length_c   1.000
_cell.angle_alpha   90.00
_cell.angle_beta   90.00
_cell.angle_gamma   90.00
#
_symmetry.space_group_name_H-M   'P 1'
#
loop_
_entity.id
_entity.type
_entity.pdbx_description
1 polymer ?
#
loop_
_entity_poly.entity_id
_entity_poly.type
_entity_poly.pdbx_seq_one_letter_code
_entity_poly.pdbx_strand_id
1 'polypeptide(L)'
;MTLRLKALTSIDVTKDERDGKVRDVCRNAIWSLSSCKPGHGIDQLLDESTDTFWQSDGPQPHCVNIQFPQKTTLTRLCLYTDYKADESYTPSRLAVRIGNTVHDLIELVEIELQEPTGWSVLPLTWPDGSPVRTFLLQIAVLTNHQNGRDTHLRAIRLHSPIQHRGVDVLCPFEGQESRMFSIR
;
A
#
# COMPACT_ATOMS: atom_id res chain seq x y z
N MET A 1 -14.90 -5.60 -10.97
CA MET A 1 -14.38 -4.68 -12.01
C MET A 1 -12.87 -4.82 -11.98
N THR A 2 -12.24 -5.26 -13.07
CA THR A 2 -10.79 -5.44 -13.13
C THR A 2 -10.13 -4.14 -13.55
N LEU A 3 -9.18 -3.63 -12.76
CA LEU A 3 -8.41 -2.44 -13.09
C LEU A 3 -7.11 -2.83 -13.79
N ARG A 4 -6.83 -2.24 -14.95
CA ARG A 4 -5.54 -2.39 -15.63
C ARG A 4 -4.63 -1.26 -15.22
N LEU A 5 -3.51 -1.59 -14.59
CA LEU A 5 -2.52 -0.62 -14.15
C LEU A 5 -1.19 -0.85 -14.88
N LYS A 6 -0.57 0.24 -15.29
CA LYS A 6 0.85 0.28 -15.64
C LYS A 6 1.59 0.95 -14.50
N ALA A 7 2.77 0.46 -14.17
CA ALA A 7 3.62 1.16 -13.22
C ALA A 7 3.95 2.54 -13.78
N LEU A 8 4.05 3.51 -12.87
CA LEU A 8 4.36 4.89 -13.20
C LEU A 8 5.79 5.16 -12.73
N THR A 9 6.69 5.30 -13.69
CA THR A 9 8.15 5.35 -13.46
C THR A 9 8.63 6.65 -12.79
N SER A 10 7.79 7.69 -12.72
CA SER A 10 8.16 9.02 -12.20
C SER A 10 7.33 9.47 -11.00
N ILE A 11 6.57 8.58 -10.37
CA ILE A 11 5.77 8.94 -9.20
C ILE A 11 6.62 8.83 -7.93
N ASP A 12 6.82 9.97 -7.30
CA ASP A 12 7.25 10.03 -5.91
C ASP A 12 6.05 9.75 -5.00
N VAL A 13 5.93 8.50 -4.56
CA VAL A 13 4.86 8.04 -3.66
C VAL A 13 4.92 8.70 -2.28
N THR A 14 6.06 9.29 -1.91
CA THR A 14 6.27 9.93 -0.60
C THR A 14 5.96 11.42 -0.60
N LYS A 15 5.69 12.02 -1.77
CA LYS A 15 5.37 13.44 -1.89
C LYS A 15 4.18 13.85 -1.02
N ASP A 16 3.07 13.11 -1.10
CA ASP A 16 1.86 13.43 -0.33
C ASP A 16 2.04 13.21 1.19
N GLU A 17 3.01 12.38 1.60
CA GLU A 17 3.40 12.25 3.00
C GLU A 17 4.18 13.46 3.48
N ARG A 18 5.17 13.92 2.70
CA ARG A 18 5.93 15.14 3.01
C ARG A 18 5.07 16.39 3.01
N ASP A 19 4.06 16.44 2.15
CA ASP A 19 3.05 17.49 2.10
C ASP A 19 2.03 17.41 3.28
N GLY A 20 2.10 16.37 4.12
CA GLY A 20 1.18 16.20 5.26
C GLY A 20 -0.26 15.89 4.86
N LYS A 21 -0.51 15.36 3.66
CA LYS A 21 -1.85 14.99 3.19
C LYS A 21 -2.23 13.58 3.62
N VAL A 22 -1.24 12.69 3.65
CA VAL A 22 -1.38 11.29 4.07
C VAL A 22 -0.26 10.93 5.03
N ARG A 23 -0.42 9.80 5.72
CA ARG A 23 0.61 9.18 6.54
C ARG A 23 0.81 7.74 6.11
N ASP A 24 2.06 7.28 6.13
CA ASP A 24 2.36 5.86 6.04
C ASP A 24 1.88 5.15 7.31
N VAL A 25 1.21 4.01 7.15
CA VAL A 25 0.73 3.16 8.25
C VAL A 25 1.34 1.77 8.23
N CYS A 26 2.35 1.50 7.39
CA CYS A 26 3.00 0.19 7.33
C CYS A 26 3.52 -0.28 8.69
N ARG A 27 4.15 0.62 9.47
CA ARG A 27 4.69 0.29 10.81
C ARG A 27 3.63 0.15 11.91
N ASN A 28 2.37 0.50 11.64
CA ASN A 28 1.26 0.36 12.59
C ASN A 28 0.52 -0.98 12.46
N ALA A 29 0.92 -1.82 11.50
CA ALA A 29 0.30 -3.09 11.22
C ALA A 29 1.18 -4.28 11.63
N ILE A 30 0.53 -5.41 11.84
CA ILE A 30 1.14 -6.73 11.95
C ILE A 30 1.09 -7.38 10.57
N TRP A 31 2.22 -7.88 10.11
CA TRP A 31 2.39 -8.44 8.78
C TRP A 31 2.55 -9.94 8.84
N SER A 32 1.96 -10.66 7.89
CA SER A 32 2.27 -12.07 7.65
C SER A 32 2.24 -12.38 6.16
N LEU A 33 3.08 -13.33 5.75
CA LEU A 33 3.20 -13.78 4.37
C LEU A 33 2.70 -15.23 4.29
N SER A 34 2.12 -15.63 3.15
CA SER A 34 1.76 -17.03 2.92
C SER A 34 2.97 -17.96 2.96
N SER A 35 4.10 -17.49 2.43
CA SER A 35 5.39 -18.16 2.41
C SER A 35 6.49 -17.14 2.16
N CYS A 36 7.73 -17.48 2.52
CA CYS A 36 8.90 -16.70 2.13
C CYS A 36 10.15 -17.59 2.10
N LYS A 37 11.08 -17.27 1.19
CA LYS A 37 12.44 -17.82 1.28
C LYS A 37 13.19 -17.21 2.46
N PRO A 38 14.11 -17.96 3.10
CA PRO A 38 14.98 -17.41 4.13
C PRO A 38 15.73 -16.16 3.64
N GLY A 39 15.65 -15.06 4.38
CA GLY A 39 16.31 -13.79 4.02
C GLY A 39 15.56 -12.92 3.00
N HIS A 40 14.37 -13.34 2.54
CA HIS A 40 13.54 -12.61 1.58
C HIS A 40 12.11 -12.51 2.10
N GLY A 41 11.93 -11.90 3.27
CA GLY A 41 10.67 -11.86 4.00
C GLY A 41 10.07 -10.45 4.12
N ILE A 42 9.37 -10.22 5.23
CA ILE A 42 8.68 -8.94 5.53
C ILE A 42 9.68 -7.80 5.65
N ASP A 43 10.85 -8.04 6.23
CA ASP A 43 11.86 -7.00 6.44
C ASP A 43 12.29 -6.37 5.12
N GLN A 44 12.53 -7.19 4.08
CA GLN A 44 12.87 -6.72 2.74
C GLN A 44 11.70 -6.02 2.04
N LEU A 45 10.45 -6.42 2.34
CA LEU A 45 9.24 -5.84 1.75
C LEU A 45 8.92 -4.44 2.27
N LEU A 46 9.37 -4.13 3.49
CA LEU A 46 9.16 -2.85 4.18
C LEU A 46 10.43 -1.98 4.19
N ASP A 47 11.52 -2.44 3.58
CA ASP A 47 12.74 -1.68 3.42
C ASP A 47 12.54 -0.53 2.40
N GLU A 48 13.37 0.50 2.50
CA GLU A 48 13.39 1.61 1.54
C GLU A 48 14.17 1.27 0.26
N SER A 49 15.01 0.23 0.31
CA SER A 49 15.79 -0.23 -0.84
C SER A 49 14.93 -0.98 -1.85
N THR A 50 15.04 -0.59 -3.12
CA THR A 50 14.41 -1.32 -4.24
C THR A 50 15.20 -2.54 -4.69
N ASP A 51 16.40 -2.76 -4.13
CA ASP A 51 17.27 -3.88 -4.49
C ASP A 51 16.89 -5.16 -3.74
N THR A 52 16.24 -5.02 -2.58
CA THR A 52 15.72 -6.11 -1.78
C THR A 52 14.27 -6.43 -2.15
N PHE A 53 13.83 -7.65 -1.84
CA PHE A 53 12.47 -8.09 -2.13
C PHE A 53 12.03 -9.23 -1.22
N TRP A 54 10.71 -9.31 -1.00
CA TRP A 54 10.07 -10.55 -0.60
C TRP A 54 10.08 -11.53 -1.77
N GLN A 55 10.47 -12.77 -1.50
CA GLN A 55 10.32 -13.89 -2.43
C GLN A 55 9.44 -14.96 -1.79
N SER A 56 8.30 -15.27 -2.43
CA SER A 56 7.46 -16.39 -2.00
C SER A 56 8.14 -17.74 -2.22
N ASP A 57 7.68 -18.77 -1.50
CA ASP A 57 8.11 -20.16 -1.68
C ASP A 57 6.98 -21.11 -1.31
N GLY A 58 5.94 -21.17 -2.16
CA GLY A 58 4.71 -21.90 -1.82
C GLY A 58 3.72 -22.03 -2.97
N PRO A 59 2.53 -22.58 -2.73
CA PRO A 59 1.46 -22.61 -3.72
C PRO A 59 0.83 -21.22 -3.90
N GLN A 60 0.42 -20.91 -5.14
CA GLN A 60 -0.42 -19.75 -5.41
C GLN A 60 -1.85 -19.94 -4.85
N PRO A 61 -2.55 -18.85 -4.47
CA PRO A 61 -2.08 -17.45 -4.51
C PRO A 61 -1.10 -17.12 -3.38
N HIS A 62 -0.13 -16.26 -3.69
CA HIS A 62 0.82 -15.75 -2.68
C HIS A 62 0.22 -14.54 -1.98
N CYS A 63 0.15 -14.56 -0.64
CA CYS A 63 -0.59 -13.57 0.11
C CYS A 63 0.31 -12.75 1.03
N VAL A 64 0.08 -11.44 1.06
CA VAL A 64 0.54 -10.51 2.10
C VAL A 64 -0.66 -10.08 2.92
N ASN A 65 -0.68 -10.42 4.20
CA ASN A 65 -1.73 -10.04 5.14
C ASN A 65 -1.23 -8.90 6.03
N ILE A 66 -2.02 -7.83 6.10
CA ILE A 66 -1.72 -6.59 6.82
C ILE A 66 -2.84 -6.37 7.84
N GLN A 67 -2.57 -6.70 9.09
CA GLN A 67 -3.54 -6.64 10.18
C GLN A 67 -3.29 -5.42 11.06
N PHE A 68 -4.31 -4.59 11.21
CA PHE A 68 -4.28 -3.42 12.07
C PHE A 68 -4.90 -3.72 13.44
N PRO A 69 -4.28 -3.31 14.55
CA PRO A 69 -4.87 -3.42 15.88
C PRO A 69 -6.18 -2.61 16.05
N GLN A 70 -6.35 -1.56 15.25
CA GLN A 70 -7.54 -0.70 15.23
C GLN A 70 -8.04 -0.54 13.80
N LYS A 71 -9.36 -0.38 13.63
CA LYS A 71 -9.98 -0.22 12.30
C LYS A 71 -9.42 1.02 11.61
N THR A 72 -8.58 0.80 10.60
CA THR A 72 -7.76 1.84 9.98
C THR A 72 -8.36 2.24 8.64
N THR A 73 -8.47 3.55 8.42
CA THR A 73 -8.88 4.10 7.12
C THR A 73 -7.69 4.10 6.18
N LEU A 74 -7.86 3.55 4.99
CA LEU A 74 -6.82 3.46 3.96
C LEU A 74 -7.26 4.25 2.73
N THR A 75 -6.31 4.92 2.08
CA THR A 75 -6.56 5.70 0.86
C THR A 75 -5.85 5.13 -0.35
N ARG A 76 -4.61 4.65 -0.19
CA ARG A 76 -3.81 4.13 -1.30
C ARG A 76 -2.92 2.99 -0.85
N LEU A 77 -2.82 1.97 -1.70
CA LEU A 77 -1.79 0.94 -1.66
C LEU A 77 -0.75 1.25 -2.75
N CYS A 78 0.52 1.29 -2.39
CA CYS A 78 1.62 1.50 -3.31
C CYS A 78 2.50 0.24 -3.35
N LEU A 79 2.75 -0.27 -4.54
CA LEU A 79 3.55 -1.48 -4.76
C LEU A 79 4.72 -1.15 -5.68
N TYR A 80 5.93 -1.57 -5.32
CA TYR A 80 7.08 -1.49 -6.20
C TYR A 80 7.39 -2.87 -6.80
N THR A 81 7.45 -2.92 -8.13
CA THR A 81 7.77 -4.12 -8.92
C THR A 81 8.64 -3.72 -10.09
N ASP A 82 9.58 -4.57 -10.49
CA ASP A 82 10.43 -4.32 -11.66
C ASP A 82 10.44 -5.53 -12.61
N TYR A 83 9.64 -5.47 -13.68
CA TYR A 83 9.57 -6.51 -14.69
C TYR A 83 10.91 -6.79 -15.38
N LYS A 84 11.75 -5.78 -15.56
CA LYS A 84 13.05 -5.97 -16.23
C LYS A 84 14.03 -6.73 -15.34
N ALA A 85 13.93 -6.55 -14.02
CA ALA A 85 14.80 -7.22 -13.07
C ALA A 85 14.25 -8.60 -12.65
N ASP A 86 12.92 -8.75 -12.56
CA ASP A 86 12.28 -9.92 -11.95
C ASP A 86 11.67 -10.89 -12.99
N GLU A 87 11.44 -10.46 -14.23
CA GLU A 87 10.92 -11.29 -15.33
C GLU A 87 9.66 -12.10 -14.93
N SER A 88 9.79 -13.43 -14.81
CA SER A 88 8.71 -14.34 -14.43
C SER A 88 8.27 -14.21 -12.97
N TYR A 89 9.09 -13.64 -12.08
CA TYR A 89 8.72 -13.40 -10.68
C TYR A 89 7.81 -12.19 -10.50
N THR A 90 7.61 -11.37 -11.53
CA THR A 90 6.79 -10.16 -11.43
C THR A 90 5.30 -10.50 -11.40
N PRO A 91 4.52 -10.03 -10.40
CA PRO A 91 3.07 -10.18 -10.38
C PRO A 91 2.43 -9.65 -11.67
N SER A 92 1.56 -10.44 -12.31
CA SER A 92 0.76 -10.02 -13.47
C SER A 92 -0.69 -9.73 -13.08
N ARG A 93 -1.20 -10.44 -12.07
CA ARG A 93 -2.58 -10.28 -11.60
C ARG A 93 -2.63 -10.42 -10.09
N LEU A 94 -3.27 -9.48 -9.43
CA LEU A 94 -3.40 -9.43 -7.98
C LEU A 94 -4.82 -9.02 -7.57
N ALA A 95 -5.26 -9.51 -6.42
CA ALA A 95 -6.50 -9.11 -5.79
C ALA A 95 -6.21 -8.40 -4.46
N VAL A 96 -6.87 -7.27 -4.24
CA VAL A 96 -6.89 -6.60 -2.94
C VAL A 96 -8.18 -6.99 -2.24
N ARG A 97 -8.06 -7.58 -1.05
CA ARG A 97 -9.17 -8.04 -0.22
C ARG A 97 -9.13 -7.36 1.12
N ILE A 98 -10.29 -7.17 1.73
CA ILE A 98 -10.41 -6.56 3.05
C ILE A 98 -11.41 -7.31 3.91
N GLY A 99 -11.23 -7.29 5.23
CA GLY A 99 -12.11 -7.96 6.18
C GLY A 99 -11.78 -7.61 7.62
N ASN A 100 -12.43 -8.27 8.57
CA ASN A 100 -12.05 -8.16 9.98
C ASN A 100 -11.02 -9.23 10.37
N THR A 101 -11.08 -10.38 9.70
CA THR A 101 -10.29 -11.59 9.89
C THR A 101 -9.96 -12.22 8.52
N VAL A 102 -9.13 -13.25 8.51
CA VAL A 102 -8.82 -13.99 7.26
C VAL A 102 -10.02 -14.77 6.70
N HIS A 103 -11.07 -15.00 7.50
CA HIS A 103 -12.23 -15.82 7.12
C HIS A 103 -13.38 -15.02 6.50
N ASP A 104 -13.42 -13.70 6.69
CA ASP A 104 -14.45 -12.80 6.18
C ASP A 104 -13.89 -11.79 5.15
N LEU A 105 -12.79 -12.17 4.49
CA LEU A 105 -12.20 -11.37 3.42
C LEU A 105 -13.16 -11.26 2.24
N ILE A 106 -13.44 -10.03 1.83
CA ILE A 106 -14.14 -9.70 0.60
C ILE A 106 -13.18 -9.04 -0.39
N GLU A 107 -13.30 -9.42 -1.66
CA GLU A 107 -12.50 -8.81 -2.72
C GLU A 107 -13.00 -7.40 -3.01
N LEU A 108 -12.12 -6.42 -2.78
CA LEU A 108 -12.38 -5.03 -3.08
C LEU A 108 -12.17 -4.77 -4.56
N VAL A 109 -11.05 -5.25 -5.09
CA VAL A 109 -10.65 -5.00 -6.48
C VAL A 109 -9.64 -6.03 -6.96
N GLU A 110 -9.74 -6.38 -8.24
CA GLU A 110 -8.76 -7.17 -8.95
C GLU A 110 -7.99 -6.27 -9.92
N ILE A 111 -6.67 -6.44 -9.97
CA ILE A 111 -5.75 -5.61 -10.76
C ILE A 111 -4.91 -6.49 -11.69
N GLU A 112 -4.79 -6.04 -12.94
CA GLU A 112 -3.81 -6.54 -13.91
C GLU A 112 -2.65 -5.56 -14.01
N LEU A 113 -1.42 -6.04 -13.81
CA LEU A 113 -0.18 -5.28 -13.99
C LEU A 113 0.45 -5.69 -15.32
N GLN A 114 0.70 -4.71 -16.20
CA GLN A 114 1.32 -4.95 -17.52
C GLN A 114 2.79 -4.56 -17.49
N GLU A 115 3.68 -5.55 -17.37
CA GLU A 115 5.15 -5.38 -17.34
C GLU A 115 5.59 -4.19 -16.46
N PRO A 116 5.13 -4.12 -15.20
CA PRO A 116 5.32 -2.95 -14.37
C PRO A 116 6.81 -2.72 -14.05
N THR A 117 7.30 -1.50 -14.24
CA THR A 117 8.63 -1.05 -13.80
C THR A 117 8.49 0.19 -12.92
N GLY A 118 8.63 0.04 -11.60
CA GLY A 118 8.50 1.12 -10.62
C GLY A 118 7.24 1.04 -9.76
N TRP A 119 6.81 2.19 -9.21
CA TRP A 119 5.66 2.27 -8.32
C TRP A 119 4.33 2.18 -9.06
N SER A 120 3.47 1.26 -8.62
CA SER A 120 2.05 1.21 -8.96
C SER A 120 1.25 1.74 -7.78
N VAL A 121 0.41 2.76 -8.01
CA VAL A 121 -0.41 3.39 -6.96
C VAL A 121 -1.87 3.03 -7.16
N LEU A 122 -2.43 2.31 -6.19
CA LEU A 122 -3.77 1.78 -6.23
C LEU A 122 -4.66 2.57 -5.26
N PRO A 123 -5.68 3.29 -5.75
CA PRO A 123 -6.66 3.92 -4.87
C PRO A 123 -7.48 2.84 -4.16
N LEU A 124 -7.62 2.97 -2.84
CA LEU A 124 -8.43 2.09 -2.01
C LEU A 124 -9.76 2.78 -1.69
N THR A 125 -10.72 2.61 -2.59
CA THR A 125 -12.07 3.16 -2.47
C THR A 125 -13.09 2.11 -2.85
N TRP A 126 -14.24 2.11 -2.20
CA TRP A 126 -15.37 1.28 -2.61
C TRP A 126 -15.93 1.75 -3.97
N PRO A 127 -16.67 0.90 -4.69
CA PRO A 127 -17.31 1.28 -5.96
C PRO A 127 -18.28 2.47 -5.84
N ASP A 128 -18.86 2.68 -4.66
CA ASP A 128 -19.71 3.83 -4.34
C ASP A 128 -18.92 5.11 -4.00
N GLY A 129 -17.59 5.06 -4.05
CA GLY A 129 -16.68 6.15 -3.71
C GLY A 129 -16.38 6.31 -2.22
N SER A 130 -16.97 5.49 -1.35
CA SER A 130 -16.75 5.58 0.09
C SER A 130 -15.33 5.11 0.48
N PRO A 131 -14.74 5.67 1.56
CA PRO A 131 -13.39 5.33 1.98
C PRO A 131 -13.32 3.91 2.56
N VAL A 132 -12.22 3.21 2.29
CA VAL A 132 -11.99 1.86 2.80
C VAL A 132 -11.52 1.94 4.26
N ARG A 133 -12.26 1.27 5.17
CA ARG A 133 -11.91 1.13 6.59
C ARG A 133 -11.92 -0.34 6.99
N THR A 134 -10.78 -0.86 7.41
CA THR A 134 -10.62 -2.31 7.62
C THR A 134 -9.71 -2.64 8.80
N PHE A 135 -9.84 -3.84 9.36
CA PHE A 135 -8.85 -4.40 10.30
C PHE A 135 -7.83 -5.27 9.58
N LEU A 136 -8.20 -5.88 8.46
CA LEU A 136 -7.31 -6.70 7.66
C LEU A 136 -7.37 -6.25 6.20
N LEU A 137 -6.20 -6.01 5.62
CA LEU A 137 -6.02 -5.92 4.18
C LEU A 137 -5.18 -7.13 3.74
N GLN A 138 -5.60 -7.81 2.69
CA GLN A 138 -4.83 -8.89 2.06
C GLN A 138 -4.55 -8.52 0.61
N ILE A 139 -3.28 -8.63 0.22
CA ILE A 139 -2.85 -8.59 -1.18
C ILE A 139 -2.61 -10.03 -1.58
N ALA A 140 -3.37 -10.53 -2.55
CA ALA A 140 -3.22 -11.88 -3.08
C ALA A 140 -2.69 -11.81 -4.51
N VAL A 141 -1.43 -12.22 -4.71
CA VAL A 141 -0.85 -12.41 -6.04
C VAL A 141 -1.43 -13.70 -6.63
N LEU A 142 -2.30 -13.54 -7.63
CA LEU A 142 -3.03 -14.64 -8.24
C LEU A 142 -2.18 -15.33 -9.31
N THR A 143 -1.50 -14.55 -10.14
CA THR A 143 -0.60 -15.03 -11.19
C THR A 143 0.58 -14.09 -11.38
N ASN A 144 1.70 -14.64 -11.83
CA ASN A 144 2.86 -13.87 -12.27
C ASN A 144 2.95 -13.81 -13.80
N HIS A 145 3.85 -12.98 -14.31
CA HIS A 145 4.20 -12.97 -15.72
C HIS A 145 4.85 -14.31 -16.11
N GLN A 146 4.73 -14.68 -17.39
CA GLN A 146 5.38 -15.89 -17.95
C GLN A 146 5.07 -17.19 -17.18
N ASN A 147 3.94 -17.25 -16.46
CA ASN A 147 3.55 -18.34 -15.56
C ASN A 147 4.60 -18.66 -14.47
N GLY A 148 5.31 -17.65 -13.97
CA GLY A 148 6.27 -17.82 -12.88
C GLY A 148 5.60 -18.36 -11.61
N ARG A 149 6.30 -19.29 -10.95
CA ARG A 149 5.80 -20.02 -9.77
C ARG A 149 5.76 -19.14 -8.53
N ASP A 150 6.89 -18.49 -8.22
CA ASP A 150 7.06 -17.63 -7.06
C ASP A 150 7.02 -16.16 -7.47
N THR A 151 6.80 -15.25 -6.52
CA THR A 151 6.66 -13.82 -6.76
C THR A 151 7.74 -13.01 -6.07
N HIS A 152 8.18 -11.94 -6.72
CA HIS A 152 9.00 -10.88 -6.13
C HIS A 152 8.17 -9.62 -5.94
N LEU A 153 8.18 -9.10 -4.72
CA LEU A 153 7.64 -7.79 -4.41
C LEU A 153 8.69 -7.01 -3.62
N ARG A 154 9.15 -5.90 -4.20
CA ARG A 154 10.33 -5.17 -3.72
C ARG A 154 10.00 -4.22 -2.58
N ALA A 155 8.86 -3.52 -2.68
CA ALA A 155 8.42 -2.64 -1.61
C ALA A 155 6.90 -2.48 -1.57
N ILE A 156 6.37 -2.24 -0.37
CA ILE A 156 4.97 -1.85 -0.15
C ILE A 156 4.92 -0.59 0.70
N ARG A 157 4.03 0.32 0.31
CA ARG A 157 3.64 1.47 1.13
C ARG A 157 2.12 1.53 1.24
N LEU A 158 1.62 1.89 2.41
CA LEU A 158 0.20 1.92 2.67
C LEU A 158 -0.18 3.25 3.32
N HIS A 159 -0.98 4.04 2.61
CA HIS A 159 -1.31 5.39 3.03
C HIS A 159 -2.68 5.45 3.71
N SER A 160 -2.74 6.24 4.77
CA SER A 160 -3.95 6.62 5.50
C SER A 160 -4.11 8.14 5.44
N PRO A 161 -5.34 8.68 5.37
CA PRO A 161 -5.52 10.13 5.42
C PRO A 161 -5.11 10.66 6.80
N ILE A 162 -4.51 11.85 6.84
CA ILE A 162 -4.29 12.53 8.12
C ILE A 162 -5.63 13.07 8.61
N GLN A 163 -6.13 12.53 9.72
CA GLN A 163 -7.28 13.11 10.41
C GLN A 163 -6.80 14.32 11.21
N HIS A 164 -7.21 15.52 10.82
CA HIS A 164 -7.16 16.67 11.71
C HIS A 164 -8.13 16.40 12.87
N ARG A 165 -7.61 16.02 14.05
CA ARG A 165 -8.42 15.99 15.26
C ARG A 165 -8.86 17.43 15.53
N GLY A 166 -10.14 17.60 15.88
CA GLY A 166 -10.90 18.85 15.82
C GLY A 166 -10.48 20.02 16.72
N VAL A 167 -9.19 20.21 17.00
CA VAL A 167 -8.66 21.49 17.48
C VAL A 167 -8.17 22.34 16.31
N ASP A 168 -7.61 21.74 15.25
CA ASP A 168 -7.13 22.47 14.06
C ASP A 168 -8.26 22.94 13.13
N VAL A 169 -9.46 22.34 13.22
CA VAL A 169 -10.61 22.69 12.37
C VAL A 169 -11.30 23.98 12.85
N LEU A 170 -11.02 24.43 14.08
CA LEU A 170 -11.66 25.64 14.62
C LEU A 170 -10.91 26.93 14.27
N CYS A 171 -9.62 26.86 13.91
CA CYS A 171 -8.86 28.03 13.47
C CYS A 171 -7.74 27.59 12.52
N PRO A 172 -7.84 27.81 11.19
CA PRO A 172 -6.64 28.00 10.41
C PRO A 172 -6.04 29.32 10.90
N PHE A 173 -5.10 29.27 11.84
CA PHE A 173 -4.20 30.39 12.10
C PHE A 173 -3.34 30.56 10.85
N GLU A 174 -3.82 31.34 9.89
CA GLU A 174 -2.95 32.02 8.94
C GLU A 174 -2.05 32.93 9.77
N GLY A 175 -0.80 32.49 9.95
CA GLY A 175 0.21 33.25 10.65
C GLY A 175 0.52 34.55 9.91
N GLN A 176 -0.07 35.65 10.39
CA GLN A 176 0.57 36.95 10.44
C GLN A 176 0.13 37.69 11.70
N GLU A 177 0.82 37.45 12.82
CA GLU A 177 0.89 38.44 13.89
C GLU A 177 2.29 39.02 13.98
N SER A 178 2.39 40.32 13.72
CA SER A 178 2.91 41.23 14.74
C SER A 178 2.36 42.64 14.50
N ARG A 179 1.10 42.89 14.88
CA ARG A 179 0.69 44.24 15.28
C ARG A 179 0.68 44.28 16.80
N MET A 180 1.79 44.77 17.33
CA MET A 180 1.99 45.09 18.74
C MET A 180 0.90 46.07 19.19
N PHE A 181 0.03 45.65 20.11
CA PHE A 181 -0.87 46.57 20.80
C PHE A 181 -0.18 47.10 22.05
N SER A 182 0.17 48.39 22.03
CA SER A 182 0.56 49.14 23.22
C SER A 182 -0.68 49.41 24.05
N ILE A 183 -0.70 48.93 25.29
CA ILE A 183 -1.65 49.41 26.32
C ILE A 183 -1.00 50.64 26.96
N ARG A 184 -1.81 51.69 27.15
CA ARG A 184 -1.41 52.98 27.74
C ARG A 184 -0.84 52.84 29.14
#